data_AF-A0A8C4DBM3-F1
#
_entry.id   AF-A0A8C4DBM3-F1
#
_cell.length_a   1.000
_cell.length_b   1.000
_cell.length_c   1.000
_cell.angle_alpha   90.00
_cell.angle_beta   90.00
_cell.angle_gamma   90.00
#
_symmetry.space_group_name_H-M   'P 1'
#
loop_
_entity.id
_entity.type
_entity.pdbx_description
1 polymer ?
#
loop_
_entity_poly.entity_id
_entity_poly.type
_entity_poly.pdbx_seq_one_letter_code
_entity_poly.pdbx_strand_id
1 'polypeptide(L)'
;MSGKIIFFEGRNFQGLSYECISDCSEIASHLSRCSSCRVESGTFMVYDQPNYTGQQYLLTTGEYPEYQNTIGFNDCIQSCRVVPVHKGPFKLRIYEKDNFEGQMHELTEDCDSIQDHYHMSDMQSCNVMEGYWLMFEQPNYEGRMFYLRPGKYKNLREISSDDVRFNSIRRITETV
;
A
#
# COMPACT_ATOMS: atom_id res chain seq x y z
N MET A 1 -9.11 5.43 15.54
CA MET A 1 -10.47 4.88 15.27
C MET A 1 -10.28 3.56 14.53
N SER A 2 -11.18 2.58 14.68
CA SER A 2 -11.16 1.40 13.81
C SER A 2 -11.60 1.80 12.41
N GLY A 3 -10.89 1.33 11.39
CA GLY A 3 -11.29 1.55 10.00
C GLY A 3 -12.53 0.73 9.66
N LYS A 4 -13.35 1.22 8.73
CA LYS A 4 -14.50 0.52 8.17
C LYS A 4 -14.58 0.73 6.66
N ILE A 5 -14.64 -0.37 5.92
CA ILE A 5 -14.85 -0.40 4.48
C ILE A 5 -16.03 -1.32 4.14
N ILE A 6 -16.85 -0.91 3.18
CA ILE A 6 -17.98 -1.70 2.68
C ILE A 6 -17.72 -1.99 1.20
N PHE A 7 -17.64 -3.27 0.86
CA PHE A 7 -17.50 -3.75 -0.52
C PHE A 7 -18.86 -4.08 -1.11
N PHE A 8 -19.05 -3.85 -2.41
CA PHE A 8 -20.30 -4.11 -3.14
C PHE A 8 -20.03 -4.91 -4.41
N GLU A 9 -20.88 -5.90 -4.71
CA GLU A 9 -20.75 -6.70 -5.93
C GLU A 9 -20.93 -5.89 -7.22
N GLY A 10 -21.83 -4.92 -7.20
CA GLY A 10 -22.14 -4.05 -8.33
C GLY A 10 -21.34 -2.75 -8.30
N ARG A 11 -21.30 -2.07 -9.45
CA ARG A 11 -20.84 -0.68 -9.57
C ARG A 11 -21.82 0.25 -8.85
N ASN A 12 -21.39 1.46 -8.50
CA ASN A 12 -22.26 2.46 -7.87
C ASN A 12 -23.01 1.94 -6.63
N PHE A 13 -22.33 1.12 -5.82
CA PHE A 13 -22.81 0.62 -4.53
C PHE A 13 -24.08 -0.24 -4.61
N GLN A 14 -24.23 -0.99 -5.71
CA GLN A 14 -25.38 -1.86 -5.95
C GLN A 14 -25.10 -3.33 -5.60
N GLY A 15 -26.16 -4.11 -5.39
CA GLY A 15 -26.06 -5.55 -5.16
C GLY A 15 -25.74 -5.92 -3.72
N LEU A 16 -25.24 -7.15 -3.53
CA LEU A 16 -24.84 -7.64 -2.20
C LEU A 16 -23.63 -6.83 -1.70
N SER A 17 -23.63 -6.56 -0.40
CA SER A 17 -22.55 -5.84 0.27
C SER A 17 -21.91 -6.65 1.39
N TYR A 18 -20.62 -6.44 1.61
CA TYR A 18 -19.87 -7.01 2.73
C TYR A 18 -19.15 -5.89 3.49
N GLU A 19 -19.47 -5.77 4.77
CA GLU A 19 -18.81 -4.84 5.68
C GLU A 19 -17.55 -5.48 6.28
N CYS A 20 -16.42 -4.78 6.17
CA CYS A 20 -15.13 -5.23 6.66
C CYS A 20 -14.50 -4.18 7.58
N ILE A 21 -14.07 -4.61 8.76
CA ILE A 21 -13.48 -3.76 9.81
C ILE A 21 -12.07 -4.24 10.24
N SER A 22 -11.53 -5.24 9.52
CA SER A 22 -10.25 -5.89 9.79
C SER A 22 -9.55 -6.24 8.48
N ASP A 23 -8.35 -6.82 8.56
CA ASP A 23 -7.75 -7.47 7.41
C ASP A 23 -8.66 -8.59 6.89
N CYS A 24 -8.73 -8.74 5.56
CA CYS A 24 -9.45 -9.80 4.88
C CYS A 24 -8.55 -10.35 3.76
N SER A 25 -8.10 -11.60 3.89
CA SER A 25 -7.22 -12.25 2.92
C SER A 25 -7.94 -12.71 1.65
N GLU A 26 -9.27 -12.85 1.69
CA GLU A 26 -10.04 -13.37 0.56
C GLU A 26 -11.49 -12.87 0.62
N ILE A 27 -11.77 -11.78 -0.10
CA ILE A 27 -13.11 -11.17 -0.21
C ILE A 27 -14.09 -12.15 -0.88
N ALA A 28 -13.59 -13.06 -1.72
CA ALA A 28 -14.37 -14.10 -2.38
C ALA A 28 -15.14 -15.01 -1.40
N SER A 29 -14.70 -15.09 -0.14
CA SER A 29 -15.41 -15.80 0.93
C SER A 29 -16.73 -15.13 1.35
N HIS A 30 -16.94 -13.87 0.97
CA HIS A 30 -18.08 -13.06 1.38
C HIS A 30 -18.90 -12.53 0.20
N LEU A 31 -18.24 -12.18 -0.91
CA LEU A 31 -18.87 -11.68 -2.14
C LEU A 31 -18.31 -12.42 -3.35
N SER A 32 -19.15 -12.74 -4.33
CA SER A 32 -18.69 -13.41 -5.57
C SER A 32 -17.76 -12.54 -6.41
N ARG A 33 -17.89 -11.22 -6.26
CA ARG A 33 -17.06 -10.17 -6.87
C ARG A 33 -17.20 -8.87 -6.08
N CYS A 34 -16.38 -7.89 -6.40
CA CYS A 34 -16.38 -6.57 -5.81
C CYS A 34 -16.12 -5.54 -6.92
N SER A 35 -17.10 -4.66 -7.18
CA SER A 35 -17.02 -3.67 -8.28
C SER A 35 -17.09 -2.22 -7.79
N SER A 36 -17.45 -1.98 -6.52
CA SER A 36 -17.38 -0.67 -5.87
C SER A 36 -17.22 -0.81 -4.36
N CYS A 37 -16.68 0.21 -3.68
CA CYS A 37 -16.58 0.23 -2.22
C CYS A 37 -16.73 1.62 -1.63
N ARG A 38 -17.06 1.67 -0.34
CA ARG A 38 -17.07 2.89 0.46
C ARG A 38 -16.16 2.69 1.66
N VAL A 39 -15.21 3.59 1.85
CA VAL A 39 -14.45 3.66 3.09
C VAL A 39 -15.17 4.67 3.98
N GLU A 40 -15.89 4.18 4.99
CA GLU A 40 -16.60 5.04 5.94
C GLU A 40 -15.65 5.68 6.95
N SER A 41 -14.56 4.99 7.30
CA SER A 41 -13.55 5.50 8.22
C SER A 41 -12.20 4.82 8.04
N GLY A 42 -11.13 5.53 8.37
CA GLY A 42 -9.76 5.01 8.37
C GLY A 42 -9.17 4.88 6.97
N THR A 43 -8.15 4.03 6.88
CA THR A 43 -7.37 3.82 5.66
C THR A 43 -7.18 2.33 5.43
N PHE A 44 -7.35 1.90 4.18
CA PHE A 44 -7.24 0.50 3.79
C PHE A 44 -6.24 0.36 2.64
N MET A 45 -5.39 -0.65 2.72
CA MET A 45 -4.66 -1.14 1.54
C MET A 45 -5.52 -2.21 0.88
N VAL A 46 -5.83 -2.07 -0.40
CA VAL A 46 -6.60 -3.06 -1.16
C VAL A 46 -5.72 -3.70 -2.23
N TYR A 47 -6.03 -4.95 -2.56
CA TYR A 47 -5.24 -5.80 -3.45
C TYR A 47 -6.15 -6.45 -4.49
N ASP A 48 -5.68 -6.56 -5.72
CA ASP A 48 -6.39 -7.22 -6.81
C ASP A 48 -6.30 -8.76 -6.76
N GLN A 49 -5.45 -9.31 -5.88
CA GLN A 49 -5.35 -10.75 -5.63
C GLN A 49 -5.62 -11.12 -4.16
N PRO A 50 -5.94 -12.41 -3.88
CA PRO A 50 -6.05 -12.91 -2.51
C PRO A 50 -4.70 -12.86 -1.78
N ASN A 51 -4.73 -13.03 -0.46
CA ASN A 51 -3.54 -13.11 0.39
C ASN A 51 -2.59 -11.92 0.30
N TYR A 52 -3.14 -10.73 0.00
CA TYR A 52 -2.41 -9.46 0.02
C TYR A 52 -1.28 -9.40 -1.02
N THR A 53 -1.52 -9.97 -2.20
CA THR A 53 -0.58 -9.98 -3.34
C THR A 53 -1.13 -9.19 -4.53
N GLY A 54 -0.34 -9.05 -5.59
CA GLY A 54 -0.74 -8.36 -6.81
C GLY A 54 -0.65 -6.83 -6.69
N GLN A 55 -1.44 -6.14 -7.50
CA GLN A 55 -1.48 -4.69 -7.53
C GLN A 55 -2.15 -4.15 -6.26
N GLN A 56 -1.59 -3.07 -5.71
CA GLN A 56 -2.00 -2.52 -4.42
C GLN A 56 -2.49 -1.08 -4.60
N TYR A 57 -3.46 -0.68 -3.78
CA TYR A 57 -3.93 0.70 -3.75
C TYR A 57 -4.31 1.14 -2.34
N LEU A 58 -3.93 2.37 -1.97
CA LEU A 58 -4.34 2.98 -0.72
C LEU A 58 -5.71 3.65 -0.88
N LEU A 59 -6.71 3.18 -0.16
CA LEU A 59 -8.02 3.83 -0.05
C LEU A 59 -8.12 4.61 1.25
N THR A 60 -8.46 5.88 1.15
CA THR A 60 -8.81 6.76 2.26
C THR A 60 -10.32 6.83 2.40
N THR A 61 -10.81 7.52 3.43
CA THR A 61 -12.26 7.77 3.59
C THR A 61 -12.82 8.41 2.32
N GLY A 62 -13.92 7.84 1.80
CA GLY A 62 -14.47 8.24 0.51
C GLY A 62 -15.30 7.17 -0.18
N GLU A 63 -15.87 7.56 -1.31
CA GLU A 63 -16.70 6.72 -2.17
C GLU A 63 -15.95 6.34 -3.44
N TYR A 64 -15.93 5.04 -3.76
CA TYR A 64 -15.23 4.48 -4.92
C TYR A 64 -16.25 3.71 -5.79
N PRO A 65 -17.01 4.41 -6.65
CA PRO A 65 -18.13 3.82 -7.39
C PRO A 65 -17.69 2.87 -8.53
N GLU A 66 -16.48 3.04 -9.07
CA GLU A 66 -15.90 2.23 -10.14
C GLU A 66 -14.36 2.19 -10.08
N TYR A 67 -13.75 1.06 -9.73
CA TYR A 67 -12.30 0.95 -9.54
C TYR A 67 -11.46 1.19 -10.79
N GLN A 68 -11.95 0.75 -11.96
CA GLN A 68 -11.22 0.84 -13.23
C GLN A 68 -10.84 2.28 -13.58
N ASN A 69 -11.72 3.23 -13.28
CA ASN A 69 -11.50 4.63 -13.59
C ASN A 69 -10.73 5.38 -12.50
N THR A 70 -10.77 4.89 -11.25
CA THR A 70 -10.25 5.62 -10.09
C THR A 70 -8.91 5.09 -9.59
N ILE A 71 -8.65 3.79 -9.66
CA ILE A 71 -7.48 3.13 -9.06
C ILE A 71 -6.64 2.30 -10.03
N GLY A 72 -7.05 2.23 -11.31
CA GLY A 72 -6.27 1.55 -12.35
C GLY A 72 -6.20 0.03 -12.22
N PHE A 73 -7.08 -0.58 -11.40
CA PHE A 73 -7.26 -2.03 -11.38
C PHE A 73 -8.03 -2.47 -12.62
N ASN A 74 -7.49 -3.45 -13.34
CA ASN A 74 -8.20 -4.12 -14.42
C ASN A 74 -9.27 -5.09 -13.88
N ASP A 75 -9.05 -5.60 -12.67
CA ASP A 75 -9.86 -6.64 -12.02
C ASP A 75 -10.52 -6.17 -10.70
N CYS A 76 -11.15 -7.12 -10.03
CA CYS A 76 -11.85 -6.99 -8.76
C CYS A 76 -10.88 -6.88 -7.57
N ILE A 77 -11.25 -6.13 -6.52
CA ILE A 77 -10.55 -6.20 -5.22
C ILE A 77 -10.78 -7.59 -4.61
N GLN A 78 -9.70 -8.29 -4.23
CA GLN A 78 -9.76 -9.66 -3.71
C GLN A 78 -9.23 -9.80 -2.28
N SER A 79 -8.43 -8.85 -1.78
CA SER A 79 -8.05 -8.81 -0.36
C SER A 79 -7.81 -7.38 0.11
N CYS A 80 -7.85 -7.15 1.43
CA CYS A 80 -7.59 -5.84 2.01
C CYS A 80 -6.90 -5.92 3.37
N ARG A 81 -6.17 -4.87 3.74
CA ARG A 81 -5.61 -4.66 5.07
C ARG A 81 -6.06 -3.33 5.62
N VAL A 82 -6.37 -3.30 6.92
CA VAL A 82 -6.49 -2.03 7.65
C VAL A 82 -5.09 -1.47 7.82
N VAL A 83 -4.89 -0.20 7.50
CA VAL A 83 -3.65 0.52 7.86
C VAL A 83 -3.85 1.13 9.24
N PRO A 84 -3.10 0.68 10.27
CA PRO A 84 -3.26 1.23 11.61
C PRO A 84 -2.85 2.69 11.66
N VAL A 85 -3.51 3.44 12.52
CA VAL A 85 -3.15 4.83 12.80
C VAL A 85 -1.82 4.84 13.54
N HIS A 86 -0.80 5.48 12.95
CA HIS A 86 0.48 5.70 13.61
C HIS A 86 0.52 7.09 14.24
N LYS A 87 0.74 7.13 15.56
CA LYS A 87 0.96 8.37 16.31
C LYS A 87 2.39 8.35 16.83
N GLY A 88 3.29 9.05 16.14
CA GLY A 88 4.69 9.09 16.54
C GLY A 88 5.62 9.45 15.40
N PRO A 89 6.93 9.35 15.63
CA PRO A 89 7.93 9.56 14.59
C PRO A 89 7.80 8.48 13.53
N PHE A 90 8.15 8.83 12.30
CA PHE A 90 8.34 7.89 11.21
C PHE A 90 9.83 7.62 11.06
N LYS A 91 10.21 6.36 10.82
CA LYS A 91 11.61 6.00 10.62
C LYS A 91 11.74 4.76 9.73
N LEU A 92 12.42 4.95 8.61
CA LEU A 92 12.75 3.91 7.63
C LEU A 92 14.24 3.96 7.36
N ARG A 93 14.89 2.80 7.27
CA ARG A 93 16.25 2.70 6.74
C ARG A 93 16.23 1.99 5.40
N ILE A 94 16.89 2.59 4.42
CA ILE A 94 17.05 2.04 3.07
C ILE A 94 18.51 1.67 2.85
N TYR A 95 18.74 0.60 2.11
CA TYR A 95 20.06 0.03 1.87
C TYR A 95 20.25 -0.28 0.39
N GLU A 96 21.43 0.03 -0.12
CA GLU A 96 21.83 -0.20 -1.51
C GLU A 96 21.79 -1.70 -1.88
N LYS A 97 22.16 -2.57 -0.94
CA LYS A 97 22.23 -4.03 -1.17
C LYS A 97 21.20 -4.78 -0.36
N ASP A 98 21.00 -6.05 -0.71
CA ASP A 98 20.23 -6.98 0.09
C ASP A 98 20.84 -7.16 1.50
N ASN A 99 20.10 -7.83 2.39
CA ASN A 99 20.56 -8.17 3.74
C ASN A 99 21.04 -6.99 4.61
N PHE A 100 20.60 -5.77 4.31
CA PHE A 100 20.97 -4.54 5.00
C PHE A 100 22.44 -4.14 4.83
N GLU A 101 23.02 -4.44 3.67
CA GLU A 101 24.41 -4.12 3.33
C GLU A 101 24.53 -2.88 2.42
N GLY A 102 25.77 -2.42 2.23
CA GLY A 102 26.09 -1.28 1.36
C GLY A 102 25.78 0.08 2.00
N GLN A 103 25.61 1.10 1.16
CA GLN A 103 25.27 2.44 1.62
C GLN A 103 23.88 2.45 2.27
N MET A 104 23.75 3.14 3.40
CA MET A 104 22.52 3.22 4.19
C MET A 104 22.08 4.67 4.37
N HIS A 105 20.78 4.90 4.18
CA HIS A 105 20.14 6.18 4.52
C HIS A 105 18.95 5.97 5.44
N GLU A 106 18.76 6.90 6.36
CA GLU A 106 17.63 6.91 7.28
C GLU A 106 16.65 8.03 6.88
N LEU A 107 15.42 7.64 6.59
CA LEU A 107 14.32 8.51 6.21
C LEU A 107 13.38 8.69 7.39
N THR A 108 13.03 9.94 7.67
CA THR A 108 12.01 10.32 8.66
C THR A 108 10.87 11.15 8.04
N GLU A 109 11.07 11.55 6.78
CA GLU A 109 10.14 12.34 5.98
C GLU A 109 9.86 11.66 4.64
N ASP A 110 8.93 12.25 3.89
CA ASP A 110 8.63 11.80 2.53
C ASP A 110 9.83 12.14 1.61
N CYS A 111 10.06 11.32 0.60
CA CYS A 111 11.14 11.46 -0.35
C CYS A 111 10.58 11.29 -1.77
N ASP A 112 10.51 12.38 -2.51
CA ASP A 112 9.99 12.42 -3.88
C ASP A 112 10.97 11.86 -4.92
N SER A 113 12.28 11.82 -4.62
CA SER A 113 13.29 11.22 -5.49
C SER A 113 14.50 10.67 -4.70
N ILE A 114 14.59 9.35 -4.56
CA ILE A 114 15.72 8.71 -3.85
C ILE A 114 17.06 9.04 -4.54
N GLN A 115 17.07 9.09 -5.86
CA GLN A 115 18.26 9.41 -6.64
C GLN A 115 18.75 10.83 -6.36
N ASP A 116 17.87 11.83 -6.32
CA ASP A 116 18.28 13.23 -6.15
C ASP A 116 18.70 13.54 -4.70
N HIS A 117 18.03 12.93 -3.72
CA HIS A 117 18.30 13.18 -2.30
C HIS A 117 19.47 12.35 -1.76
N TYR A 118 19.63 11.11 -2.22
CA TYR A 118 20.58 10.15 -1.64
C TYR A 118 21.61 9.61 -2.63
N HIS A 119 21.52 9.96 -3.91
CA HIS A 119 22.40 9.44 -4.97
C HIS A 119 22.39 7.91 -5.05
N MET A 120 21.28 7.28 -4.63
CA MET A 120 21.09 5.84 -4.62
C MET A 120 20.16 5.45 -5.77
N SER A 121 20.70 4.75 -6.76
CA SER A 121 19.97 4.36 -7.97
C SER A 121 19.19 3.06 -7.83
N ASP A 122 19.55 2.23 -6.85
CA ASP A 122 18.92 0.94 -6.60
C ASP A 122 18.95 0.64 -5.10
N MET A 123 17.75 0.51 -4.52
CA MET A 123 17.55 0.12 -3.13
C MET A 123 17.09 -1.33 -3.12
N GLN A 124 17.83 -2.21 -2.45
CA GLN A 124 17.55 -3.66 -2.48
C GLN A 124 17.07 -4.22 -1.14
N SER A 125 17.28 -3.51 -0.03
CA SER A 125 16.69 -3.89 1.27
C SER A 125 16.30 -2.66 2.10
N CYS A 126 15.37 -2.86 3.03
CA CYS A 126 14.97 -1.80 3.94
C CYS A 126 14.50 -2.34 5.30
N ASN A 127 14.51 -1.46 6.29
CA ASN A 127 14.00 -1.76 7.62
C ASN A 127 13.07 -0.63 8.07
N VAL A 128 11.77 -0.92 8.09
CA VAL A 128 10.76 -0.02 8.62
C VAL A 128 10.82 -0.13 10.14
N MET A 129 11.42 0.87 10.77
CA MET A 129 11.57 0.92 12.21
C MET A 129 10.29 1.45 12.87
N GLU A 130 9.70 2.50 12.29
CA GLU A 130 8.53 3.18 12.84
C GLU A 130 7.60 3.66 11.72
N GLY A 131 6.30 3.54 11.97
CA GLY A 131 5.23 3.96 11.07
C GLY A 131 4.97 3.03 9.89
N TYR A 132 4.13 3.50 8.98
CA TYR A 132 3.67 2.80 7.79
C TYR A 132 4.03 3.60 6.55
N TRP A 133 4.54 2.92 5.52
CA TRP A 133 5.16 3.60 4.38
C TRP A 133 4.65 3.03 3.06
N LEU A 134 4.69 3.87 2.04
CA LEU A 134 4.52 3.51 0.64
C LEU A 134 5.83 3.73 -0.09
N MET A 135 6.26 2.73 -0.86
CA MET A 135 7.30 2.89 -1.87
C MET A 135 6.69 2.87 -3.25
N PHE A 136 7.26 3.65 -4.17
CA PHE A 136 6.75 3.84 -5.52
C PHE A 136 7.84 3.57 -6.55
N GLU A 137 7.43 3.06 -7.70
CA GLU A 137 8.35 2.75 -8.79
C GLU A 137 8.96 3.98 -9.44
N GLN A 138 8.22 5.10 -9.47
CA GLN A 138 8.66 6.32 -10.12
C GLN A 138 8.89 7.43 -9.08
N PRO A 139 9.66 8.47 -9.44
CA PRO A 139 9.72 9.70 -8.65
C PRO A 139 8.33 10.32 -8.45
N ASN A 140 8.20 11.26 -7.52
CA ASN A 140 6.98 12.02 -7.26
C ASN A 140 5.74 11.17 -6.91
N TYR A 141 5.96 9.99 -6.31
CA TYR A 141 4.90 9.08 -5.84
C TYR A 141 4.03 8.50 -6.97
N GLU A 142 4.63 8.25 -8.13
CA GLU A 142 3.96 7.71 -9.32
C GLU A 142 4.32 6.23 -9.59
N GLY A 143 3.57 5.60 -10.50
CA GLY A 143 3.74 4.20 -10.85
C GLY A 143 3.10 3.25 -9.83
N ARG A 144 3.54 1.98 -9.82
CA ARG A 144 3.01 1.02 -8.84
C ARG A 144 3.45 1.40 -7.42
N MET A 145 2.57 1.16 -6.45
CA MET A 145 2.83 1.42 -5.03
C MET A 145 2.93 0.12 -4.24
N PHE A 146 3.75 0.13 -3.20
CA PHE A 146 4.01 -1.02 -2.34
C PHE A 146 3.91 -0.62 -0.88
N TYR A 147 3.06 -1.33 -0.15
CA TYR A 147 2.81 -1.09 1.27
C TYR A 147 3.86 -1.76 2.15
N LEU A 148 4.53 -0.98 2.99
CA LEU A 148 5.45 -1.49 4.00
C LEU A 148 4.96 -1.22 5.43
N ARG A 149 5.02 -2.29 6.23
CA ARG A 149 4.72 -2.32 7.65
C ARG A 149 6.02 -2.34 8.45
N PRO A 150 5.99 -2.01 9.75
CA PRO A 150 7.14 -2.22 10.63
C PRO A 150 7.73 -3.63 10.46
N GLY A 151 9.02 -3.71 10.17
CA GLY A 151 9.65 -4.96 9.79
C GLY A 151 10.91 -4.82 8.95
N LYS A 152 11.59 -5.95 8.80
CA LYS A 152 12.86 -6.10 8.09
C LYS A 152 12.61 -6.76 6.74
N TYR A 153 12.88 -6.02 5.67
CA TYR A 153 12.75 -6.47 4.29
C TYR A 153 14.15 -6.70 3.72
N LYS A 154 14.66 -7.92 3.87
CA LYS A 154 16.04 -8.27 3.47
C LYS A 154 16.25 -8.25 1.96
N ASN A 155 15.19 -8.44 1.19
CA ASN A 155 15.21 -8.45 -0.25
C ASN A 155 13.89 -7.86 -0.77
N LEU A 156 13.95 -6.66 -1.33
CA LEU A 156 12.76 -5.98 -1.83
C LEU A 156 12.17 -6.64 -3.07
N ARG A 157 12.94 -7.48 -3.78
CA ARG A 157 12.42 -8.31 -4.88
C ARG A 157 11.45 -9.40 -4.42
N GLU A 158 11.34 -9.67 -3.11
CA GLU A 158 10.34 -10.61 -2.59
C GLU A 158 8.96 -9.95 -2.43
N ILE A 159 8.91 -8.61 -2.30
CA ILE A 159 7.65 -7.87 -2.18
C ILE A 159 7.18 -7.30 -3.52
N SER A 160 8.09 -7.16 -4.48
CA SER A 160 7.78 -6.87 -5.87
C SER A 160 8.01 -8.11 -6.71
N SER A 161 6.96 -8.73 -7.24
CA SER A 161 7.09 -9.93 -8.09
C SER A 161 7.94 -9.73 -9.36
N ASP A 162 8.30 -8.49 -9.68
CA ASP A 162 9.20 -8.09 -10.77
C ASP A 162 10.46 -7.41 -10.22
N ASP A 163 11.50 -7.25 -11.07
CA ASP A 163 12.73 -6.50 -10.79
C ASP A 163 12.46 -4.97 -10.74
N VAL A 164 11.57 -4.59 -9.83
CA VAL A 164 11.09 -3.23 -9.62
C VAL A 164 12.15 -2.44 -8.89
N ARG A 165 12.43 -1.25 -9.42
CA ARG A 165 13.24 -0.23 -8.73
C ARG A 165 12.32 0.78 -8.09
N PHE A 166 12.60 1.10 -6.84
CA PHE A 166 11.87 2.11 -6.08
C PHE A 166 12.56 3.45 -6.18
N ASN A 167 11.81 4.51 -6.46
CA ASN A 167 12.34 5.85 -6.71
C ASN A 167 11.76 6.93 -5.80
N SER A 168 10.61 6.70 -5.18
CA SER A 168 10.06 7.62 -4.18
C SER A 168 9.37 6.88 -3.05
N ILE A 169 9.27 7.54 -1.89
CA ILE A 169 8.83 6.95 -0.63
C ILE A 169 7.97 7.96 0.13
N ARG A 170 6.80 7.55 0.60
CA ARG A 170 5.89 8.40 1.35
C ARG A 170 5.43 7.73 2.64
N ARG A 171 5.27 8.51 3.70
CA ARG A 171 4.63 8.10 4.95
C ARG A 171 3.12 8.03 4.76
N ILE A 172 2.48 7.00 5.30
CA ILE A 172 1.03 6.95 5.42
C ILE A 172 0.65 7.68 6.70
N THR A 173 0.19 8.91 6.55
CA THR A 173 -0.35 9.74 7.64
C THR A 173 -1.87 9.74 7.54
N GLU A 174 -2.58 9.90 8.66
CA GLU A 174 -4.02 10.21 8.61
C GLU A 174 -4.18 11.53 7.83
N THR A 175 -4.86 11.50 6.68
CA THR A 175 -5.47 12.70 6.13
C THR A 175 -6.61 13.07 7.07
N VAL A 176 -6.32 14.01 7.98
CA VAL A 176 -7.33 14.72 8.77
C VAL A 176 -8.28 15.50 7.87
#